data_AF-A0A0B7A2U1-F1
#
_entry.id   AF-A0A0B7A2U1-F1
#
_cell.length_a   1.000
_cell.length_b   1.000
_cell.length_c   1.000
_cell.angle_alpha   90.00
_cell.angle_beta   90.00
_cell.angle_gamma   90.00
#
_symmetry.space_group_name_H-M   'P 1'
#
loop_
_entity.id
_entity.type
_entity.pdbx_description
1 polymer ?
#
loop_
_entity_poly.entity_id
_entity_poly.type
_entity_poly.pdbx_seq_one_letter_code
_entity_poly.pdbx_strand_id
1 'polypeptide(L)'
;MLGSVTYDPKHVISGQVSGHKRLLPIDLNQDTVPQFSNEMNVHLALDVSDTYSQREHANNVEAMQSGYHILASGIYYIYSSIQFQLDSSITCRQYNSQTWRQGVIRSRSNQRQDSGVLLTSVHSCCDDCTWDTETSYTGGTFFLQAGDHLHVEVSAMGLISFQAESSYFGLFMLTN
;
A
#
# COMPACT_ATOMS: atom_id res chain seq x y z
N MET A 1 9.24 38.10 26.12
CA MET A 1 7.88 37.53 26.15
C MET A 1 7.85 36.37 25.17
N LEU A 2 8.05 35.14 25.66
CA LEU A 2 7.91 33.91 24.88
C LEU A 2 6.56 33.32 25.24
N GLY A 3 5.60 33.37 24.31
CA GLY A 3 4.29 32.75 24.49
C GLY A 3 4.45 31.24 24.51
N SER A 4 4.11 30.60 25.62
CA SER A 4 4.00 29.15 25.70
C SER A 4 2.76 28.71 24.91
N VAL A 5 2.97 27.98 23.81
CA VAL A 5 1.89 27.23 23.16
C VAL A 5 1.58 26.05 24.07
N THR A 6 0.50 26.18 24.84
CA THR A 6 -0.06 25.06 25.60
C THR A 6 -0.72 24.11 24.60
N TYR A 7 -0.12 22.94 24.41
CA TYR A 7 -0.77 21.80 23.77
C TYR A 7 -2.02 21.45 24.59
N ASP A 8 -3.21 21.60 24.00
CA ASP A 8 -4.47 21.17 24.59
C ASP A 8 -4.71 19.70 24.22
N PRO A 9 -4.58 18.75 25.17
CA PRO A 9 -4.76 17.33 24.89
C PRO A 9 -6.24 16.94 24.67
N LYS A 10 -7.19 17.88 24.66
CA LYS A 10 -8.63 17.61 24.53
C LYS A 10 -9.17 17.57 23.09
N HIS A 11 -8.32 17.49 22.08
CA HIS A 11 -8.71 17.15 20.69
C HIS A 11 -8.07 15.85 20.19
N VAL A 12 -7.83 14.89 21.09
CA VAL A 12 -7.74 13.49 20.66
C VAL A 12 -9.17 13.05 20.34
N ILE A 13 -9.54 13.07 19.05
CA ILE A 13 -10.80 12.46 18.60
C ILE A 13 -10.68 10.97 18.86
N SER A 14 -11.20 10.52 19.99
CA SER A 14 -11.61 9.12 20.18
C SER A 14 -12.60 8.79 19.06
N GLY A 15 -12.12 8.15 17.98
CA GLY A 15 -12.94 7.88 16.79
C GLY A 15 -12.29 8.08 15.42
N GLN A 16 -11.01 8.46 15.31
CA GLN A 16 -10.38 8.64 13.99
C GLN A 16 -10.33 7.32 13.18
N VAL A 17 -10.90 7.35 11.97
CA VAL A 17 -10.80 6.25 11.02
C VAL A 17 -9.39 6.23 10.44
N SER A 18 -8.63 5.18 10.69
CA SER A 18 -7.28 5.02 10.13
C SER A 18 -6.84 3.57 10.12
N GLY A 19 -5.98 3.22 9.17
CA GLY A 19 -5.31 1.93 9.10
C GLY A 19 -3.89 2.08 8.61
N HIS A 20 -2.99 1.27 9.16
CA HIS A 20 -1.66 1.06 8.63
C HIS A 20 -1.33 -0.42 8.79
N LYS A 21 -1.05 -1.11 7.68
CA LYS A 21 -0.78 -2.55 7.66
C LYS A 21 0.38 -2.85 6.71
N ARG A 22 1.24 -3.77 7.14
CA ARG A 22 2.26 -4.36 6.28
C ARG A 22 1.59 -5.13 5.14
N LEU A 23 2.24 -5.12 3.98
CA LEU A 23 1.84 -5.93 2.84
C LEU A 23 2.58 -7.27 2.83
N LEU A 24 1.93 -8.30 2.28
CA LEU A 24 2.45 -9.66 2.14
C LEU A 24 2.11 -10.21 0.76
N PRO A 25 2.88 -11.19 0.24
CA PRO A 25 2.41 -12.00 -0.88
C PRO A 25 1.18 -12.81 -0.45
N ILE A 26 0.20 -13.02 -1.33
CA ILE A 26 -0.95 -13.90 -1.03
C ILE A 26 -0.48 -15.32 -0.73
N ASP A 27 0.47 -15.83 -1.51
CA ASP A 27 1.10 -17.13 -1.29
C ASP A 27 2.46 -16.92 -0.62
N LEU A 28 2.56 -17.25 0.66
CA LEU A 28 3.81 -17.15 1.40
C LEU A 28 4.88 -18.15 0.91
N ASN A 29 4.51 -19.14 0.09
CA ASN A 29 5.43 -20.07 -0.56
C ASN A 29 5.83 -19.60 -1.97
N GLN A 30 5.48 -18.38 -2.38
CA GLN A 30 5.86 -17.88 -3.71
C GLN A 30 7.37 -18.00 -3.90
N ASP A 31 7.75 -18.62 -5.01
CA ASP A 31 9.14 -18.71 -5.45
C ASP A 31 9.76 -17.30 -5.46
N THR A 32 11.00 -17.21 -5.00
CA THR A 32 11.81 -15.99 -5.09
C THR A 32 12.17 -15.62 -6.53
N VAL A 33 11.78 -16.45 -7.51
CA VAL A 33 11.97 -16.22 -8.93
C VAL A 33 11.09 -15.03 -9.36
N PRO A 34 11.67 -13.94 -9.87
CA PRO A 34 10.92 -12.76 -10.26
C PRO A 34 9.89 -13.03 -11.36
N GLN A 35 8.64 -12.61 -11.12
CA GLN A 35 7.53 -12.72 -12.06
C GLN A 35 7.07 -11.33 -12.45
N PHE A 36 6.86 -11.11 -13.75
CA PHE A 36 6.52 -9.80 -14.30
C PHE A 36 5.22 -9.87 -15.11
N SER A 37 4.43 -8.82 -15.00
CA SER A 37 3.23 -8.59 -15.78
C SER A 37 3.28 -7.19 -16.39
N ASN A 38 2.66 -7.03 -17.57
CA ASN A 38 2.49 -5.71 -18.17
C ASN A 38 1.41 -4.89 -17.43
N GLU A 39 0.54 -5.57 -16.68
CA GLU A 39 -0.55 -5.00 -15.91
C GLU A 39 -0.29 -5.14 -14.41
N MET A 40 -0.91 -4.27 -13.61
CA MET A 40 -0.98 -4.48 -12.16
C MET A 40 -2.10 -5.50 -11.96
N ASN A 41 -1.74 -6.76 -11.70
CA ASN A 41 -2.69 -7.85 -11.55
C ASN A 41 -2.31 -8.85 -10.46
N VAL A 42 -1.22 -8.57 -9.72
CA VAL A 42 -0.83 -9.37 -8.57
C VAL A 42 -1.21 -8.63 -7.30
N HIS A 43 -2.22 -9.15 -6.62
CA HIS A 43 -2.74 -8.60 -5.38
C HIS A 43 -1.80 -8.90 -4.21
N LEU A 44 -1.60 -7.91 -3.34
CA LEU A 44 -0.87 -8.03 -2.09
C LEU A 44 -1.82 -8.06 -0.91
N ALA A 45 -1.59 -8.97 0.02
CA ALA A 45 -2.42 -9.15 1.20
C ALA A 45 -2.03 -8.18 2.32
N LEU A 46 -2.99 -7.75 3.14
CA LEU A 46 -2.68 -7.10 4.42
C LEU A 46 -2.30 -8.13 5.47
N ASP A 47 -1.30 -7.80 6.29
CA ASP A 47 -0.98 -8.58 7.48
C ASP A 47 -2.02 -8.36 8.59
N VAL A 48 -2.93 -9.33 8.76
CA VAL A 48 -3.97 -9.31 9.80
C VAL A 48 -3.55 -10.06 11.07
N SER A 49 -2.30 -10.52 11.17
CA SER A 49 -1.80 -11.22 12.36
C SER A 49 -1.47 -10.28 13.52
N ASP A 50 -1.37 -8.97 13.25
CA ASP A 50 -0.94 -7.93 14.20
C ASP A 50 0.44 -8.20 14.83
N THR A 51 1.29 -8.95 14.14
CA THR A 51 2.65 -9.30 14.59
C THR A 51 3.48 -8.04 14.89
N TYR A 52 3.28 -6.95 14.15
CA TYR A 52 3.96 -5.66 14.35
C TYR A 52 3.04 -4.59 14.94
N SER A 53 2.24 -4.94 15.94
CA SER A 53 1.23 -4.07 16.60
C SER A 53 1.71 -2.69 17.08
N GLN A 54 3.02 -2.45 17.22
CA GLN A 54 3.55 -1.10 17.53
C GLN A 54 3.53 -0.15 16.33
N ARG A 55 3.43 -0.69 15.10
CA ARG A 55 3.46 0.06 13.83
C ARG A 55 2.22 -0.19 12.98
N GLU A 56 1.47 -1.23 13.31
CA GLU A 56 0.27 -1.63 12.60
C GLU A 56 -0.97 -1.35 13.44
N HIS A 57 -2.03 -0.88 12.79
CA HIS A 57 -3.33 -0.69 13.43
C HIS A 57 -4.46 -0.65 12.41
N ALA A 58 -5.68 -0.85 12.91
CA ALA A 58 -6.92 -0.61 12.18
C ALA A 58 -7.96 -0.05 13.16
N ASN A 59 -8.22 1.25 13.07
CA ASN A 59 -9.16 1.97 13.92
C ASN A 59 -10.35 2.39 13.07
N ASN A 60 -11.55 1.89 13.40
CA ASN A 60 -12.81 2.20 12.71
C ASN A 60 -12.78 1.99 11.17
N VAL A 61 -11.90 1.09 10.72
CA VAL A 61 -11.82 0.54 9.37
C VAL A 61 -11.62 -0.96 9.55
N GLU A 62 -12.16 -1.77 8.65
CA GLU A 62 -11.99 -3.22 8.70
C GLU A 62 -10.78 -3.60 7.84
N ALA A 63 -9.77 -4.23 8.45
CA ALA A 63 -8.60 -4.77 7.75
C ALA A 63 -8.77 -6.27 7.55
N MET A 64 -8.78 -6.70 6.29
CA MET A 64 -8.88 -8.10 5.88
C MET A 64 -7.62 -8.45 5.09
N GLN A 65 -7.32 -9.75 4.95
CA GLN A 65 -6.21 -10.16 4.07
C GLN A 65 -6.38 -9.60 2.66
N SER A 66 -7.61 -9.46 2.17
CA SER A 66 -7.90 -8.88 0.86
C SER A 66 -7.72 -7.36 0.79
N GLY A 67 -7.57 -6.63 1.89
CA GLY A 67 -7.52 -5.17 1.87
C GLY A 67 -8.34 -4.49 2.96
N TYR A 68 -8.55 -3.19 2.81
CA TYR A 68 -9.38 -2.40 3.71
C TYR A 68 -10.82 -2.33 3.22
N HIS A 69 -11.77 -2.58 4.11
CA HIS A 69 -13.18 -2.33 3.89
C HIS A 69 -13.62 -1.06 4.64
N ILE A 70 -14.16 -0.11 3.87
CA ILE A 70 -14.51 1.22 4.36
C ILE A 70 -15.87 1.18 5.07
N LEU A 71 -15.89 1.53 6.35
CA LEU A 71 -17.10 1.47 7.19
C LEU A 71 -17.90 2.79 7.19
N ALA A 72 -17.25 3.92 6.88
CA ALA A 72 -17.86 5.24 6.90
C ALA A 72 -17.49 6.01 5.63
N SER A 73 -18.47 6.65 4.99
CA SER A 73 -18.19 7.51 3.84
C SER A 73 -17.45 8.78 4.27
N GLY A 74 -16.54 9.27 3.45
CA GLY A 74 -15.79 10.49 3.73
C GLY A 74 -14.64 10.71 2.77
N ILE A 75 -13.86 11.76 3.01
CA ILE A 75 -12.62 12.05 2.31
C ILE A 75 -11.47 11.39 3.07
N TYR A 76 -10.75 10.51 2.39
CA TYR A 76 -9.62 9.77 2.94
C TYR A 76 -8.33 10.16 2.25
N TYR A 77 -7.27 10.31 3.03
CA TYR A 77 -5.91 10.20 2.49
C TYR A 77 -5.53 8.72 2.49
N ILE A 78 -5.12 8.23 1.33
CA ILE A 78 -4.72 6.84 1.09
C ILE A 78 -3.28 6.85 0.62
N TYR A 79 -2.48 5.88 1.07
CA TYR A 79 -1.07 5.79 0.69
C TYR A 79 -0.57 4.35 0.67
N SER A 80 0.38 4.06 -0.20
CA SER A 80 1.08 2.79 -0.25
C SER A 80 2.58 2.99 -0.53
N SER A 81 3.39 2.17 0.12
CA SER A 81 4.83 2.06 -0.09
C SER A 81 5.14 0.63 -0.52
N ILE A 82 5.97 0.47 -1.55
CA ILE A 82 6.51 -0.80 -2.02
C ILE A 82 8.00 -0.61 -2.26
N GLN A 83 8.82 -1.41 -1.57
CA GLN A 83 10.25 -1.42 -1.82
C GLN A 83 10.61 -2.54 -2.78
N PHE A 84 11.13 -2.16 -3.94
CA PHE A 84 11.78 -3.10 -4.85
C PHE A 84 13.22 -3.30 -4.39
N GLN A 85 13.63 -4.55 -4.26
CA GLN A 85 14.95 -4.96 -3.82
C GLN A 85 15.49 -6.00 -4.81
N LEU A 86 16.49 -5.58 -5.57
CA LEU A 86 17.07 -6.37 -6.63
C LEU A 86 18.12 -7.35 -6.12
N ASP A 87 18.31 -8.44 -6.87
CA ASP A 87 19.47 -9.29 -6.70
C ASP A 87 20.70 -8.59 -7.27
N SER A 88 21.66 -8.29 -6.39
CA SER A 88 22.89 -7.62 -6.76
C SER A 88 23.83 -8.37 -7.70
N SER A 89 23.57 -9.67 -7.93
CA SER A 89 24.37 -10.50 -8.83
C SER A 89 24.00 -10.31 -10.31
N ILE A 90 22.90 -9.62 -10.61
CA ILE A 90 22.44 -9.36 -11.98
C ILE A 90 22.12 -7.88 -12.21
N THR A 91 22.20 -7.47 -13.46
CA THR A 91 21.83 -6.13 -13.94
C THR A 91 20.35 -6.10 -14.30
N CYS A 92 19.72 -4.92 -14.24
CA CYS A 92 18.31 -4.77 -14.59
C CYS A 92 17.97 -5.21 -16.01
N ARG A 93 18.91 -5.05 -16.96
CA ARG A 93 18.75 -5.55 -18.33
C ARG A 93 18.49 -7.06 -18.40
N GLN A 94 18.88 -7.83 -17.40
CA GLN A 94 18.67 -9.27 -17.35
C GLN A 94 17.26 -9.68 -16.87
N TYR A 95 16.47 -8.75 -16.31
CA TYR A 95 15.07 -9.01 -16.01
C TYR A 95 14.20 -8.90 -17.25
N ASN A 96 13.11 -9.68 -17.28
CA ASN A 96 12.15 -9.66 -18.39
C ASN A 96 11.39 -8.32 -18.50
N SER A 97 11.36 -7.52 -17.43
CA SER A 97 10.86 -6.15 -17.43
C SER A 97 11.74 -5.28 -16.54
N GLN A 98 12.08 -4.08 -17.03
CA GLN A 98 12.80 -3.05 -16.28
C GLN A 98 11.86 -1.98 -15.71
N THR A 99 10.54 -2.13 -15.92
CA THR A 99 9.53 -1.20 -15.40
C THR A 99 8.52 -1.96 -14.56
N TRP A 100 8.36 -1.53 -13.31
CA TRP A 100 7.48 -2.16 -12.33
C TRP A 100 6.50 -1.14 -11.80
N ARG A 101 5.28 -1.61 -11.55
CA ARG A 101 4.15 -0.75 -11.18
C ARG A 101 3.55 -1.24 -9.89
N GLN A 102 3.06 -0.30 -9.10
CA GLN A 102 2.11 -0.57 -8.03
C GLN A 102 0.89 0.33 -8.19
N GLY A 103 -0.24 -0.11 -7.69
CA GLY A 103 -1.45 0.68 -7.68
C GLY A 103 -2.37 0.32 -6.54
N VAL A 104 -3.12 1.33 -6.09
CA VAL A 104 -4.21 1.15 -5.13
C VAL A 104 -5.51 1.07 -5.91
N ILE A 105 -6.20 -0.05 -5.79
CA ILE A 105 -7.43 -0.36 -6.49
C ILE A 105 -8.60 -0.20 -5.53
N ARG A 106 -9.66 0.46 -5.99
CA ARG A 106 -10.97 0.45 -5.34
C ARG A 106 -11.88 -0.53 -6.05
N SER A 107 -12.52 -1.41 -5.30
CA SER A 107 -13.56 -2.30 -5.79
C SER A 107 -14.90 -2.03 -5.08
N ARG A 108 -15.98 -2.06 -5.86
CA ARG A 108 -17.38 -2.00 -5.37
C ARG A 108 -18.17 -3.20 -5.86
N SER A 109 -18.72 -3.95 -4.91
CA SER A 109 -19.52 -5.16 -5.18
C SER A 109 -20.78 -4.85 -5.99
N ASN A 110 -21.49 -3.77 -5.65
CA ASN A 110 -22.79 -3.41 -6.24
C ASN A 110 -22.69 -2.45 -7.44
N GLN A 111 -21.51 -1.87 -7.71
CA GLN A 111 -21.29 -0.86 -8.75
C GLN A 111 -19.93 -1.07 -9.40
N ARG A 112 -19.75 -2.19 -10.09
CA ARG A 112 -18.46 -2.56 -10.72
C ARG A 112 -17.92 -1.48 -11.68
N GLN A 113 -18.80 -0.69 -12.28
CA GLN A 113 -18.45 0.41 -13.20
C GLN A 113 -17.66 1.52 -12.48
N ASP A 114 -17.82 1.63 -11.16
CA ASP A 114 -17.16 2.62 -10.34
C ASP A 114 -15.94 2.07 -9.58
N SER A 115 -15.57 0.80 -9.85
CA SER A 115 -14.28 0.24 -9.46
C SER A 115 -13.17 0.77 -10.36
N GLY A 116 -11.95 0.91 -9.85
CA GLY A 116 -10.82 1.37 -10.66
C GLY A 116 -9.57 1.68 -9.86
N VAL A 117 -8.55 2.11 -10.58
CA VAL A 117 -7.26 2.51 -10.00
C VAL A 117 -7.40 3.92 -9.40
N LEU A 118 -7.10 4.07 -8.12
CA LEU A 118 -7.04 5.36 -7.43
C LEU A 118 -5.64 5.98 -7.54
N LEU A 119 -4.62 5.17 -7.29
CA LEU A 119 -3.22 5.58 -7.28
C LEU A 119 -2.41 4.62 -8.14
N THR A 120 -1.43 5.16 -8.87
CA THR A 120 -0.41 4.38 -9.58
C THR A 120 0.95 5.00 -9.29
N SER A 121 1.96 4.14 -9.14
CA SER A 121 3.36 4.54 -9.21
C SER A 121 4.11 3.59 -10.11
N VAL A 122 5.09 4.13 -10.83
CA VAL A 122 5.91 3.40 -11.80
C VAL A 122 7.36 3.62 -11.44
N HIS A 123 8.08 2.52 -11.26
CA HIS A 123 9.53 2.49 -11.09
C HIS A 123 10.16 1.93 -12.36
N SER A 124 11.23 2.58 -12.84
CA SER A 124 12.00 2.09 -13.98
C SER A 124 13.46 1.98 -13.57
N CYS A 125 14.02 0.77 -13.63
CA CYS A 125 15.41 0.55 -13.33
C CYS A 125 16.31 0.96 -14.51
N CYS A 126 17.53 1.41 -14.23
CA CYS A 126 18.54 1.65 -15.25
C CYS A 126 19.18 0.34 -15.75
N ASP A 127 19.51 0.27 -17.04
CA ASP A 127 20.03 -0.95 -17.70
C ASP A 127 21.17 -1.66 -16.94
N ASP A 128 22.18 -0.90 -16.54
CA ASP A 128 23.42 -1.41 -15.95
C ASP A 128 23.45 -1.30 -14.41
N CYS A 129 22.31 -0.98 -13.79
CA CYS A 129 22.18 -0.93 -12.35
C CYS A 129 22.20 -2.34 -11.77
N THR A 130 23.11 -2.59 -10.81
CA THR A 130 23.18 -3.82 -10.01
C THR A 130 22.67 -3.61 -8.58
N TRP A 131 22.55 -2.36 -8.12
CA TRP A 131 21.94 -2.01 -6.85
C TRP A 131 20.88 -0.94 -7.07
N ASP A 132 19.66 -1.38 -7.28
CA ASP A 132 18.48 -0.52 -7.36
C ASP A 132 17.52 -0.95 -6.25
N THR A 133 17.74 -0.43 -5.05
CA THR A 133 16.85 -0.64 -3.91
C THR A 133 16.07 0.63 -3.69
N GLU A 134 14.93 0.74 -4.35
CA GLU A 134 14.14 1.97 -4.38
C GLU A 134 12.73 1.72 -3.83
N THR A 135 12.23 2.73 -3.13
CA THR A 135 10.88 2.74 -2.59
C THR A 135 9.97 3.48 -3.54
N SER A 136 9.05 2.74 -4.12
CA SER A 136 7.90 3.34 -4.79
C SER A 136 6.90 3.74 -3.71
N TYR A 137 6.69 5.03 -3.50
CA TYR A 137 5.64 5.56 -2.62
C TYR A 137 4.61 6.32 -3.45
N THR A 138 3.33 6.15 -3.12
CA THR A 138 2.25 6.95 -3.71
C THR A 138 1.19 7.23 -2.67
N GLY A 139 0.54 8.39 -2.77
CA GLY A 139 -0.52 8.78 -1.87
C GLY A 139 -1.38 9.90 -2.46
N GLY A 140 -2.63 9.93 -2.04
CA GLY A 140 -3.61 10.89 -2.55
C GLY A 140 -4.88 10.92 -1.74
N THR A 141 -5.72 11.91 -2.03
CA THR A 141 -6.97 12.13 -1.31
C THR A 141 -8.16 11.77 -2.19
N PHE A 142 -9.05 10.92 -1.69
CA PHE A 142 -10.21 10.44 -2.42
C PHE A 142 -11.44 10.42 -1.54
N PHE A 143 -12.59 10.72 -2.12
CA PHE A 143 -13.86 10.39 -1.48
C PHE A 143 -14.11 8.89 -1.60
N LEU A 144 -14.31 8.24 -0.46
CA LEU A 144 -14.67 6.83 -0.35
C LEU A 144 -16.06 6.71 0.25
N GLN A 145 -16.79 5.71 -0.21
CA GLN A 145 -18.11 5.37 0.33
C GLN A 145 -18.00 4.19 1.28
N ALA A 146 -18.87 4.16 2.29
CA ALA A 146 -19.07 2.95 3.08
C ALA A 146 -19.41 1.77 2.16
N GLY A 147 -18.71 0.65 2.32
CA GLY A 147 -18.78 -0.50 1.43
C GLY A 147 -17.72 -0.55 0.32
N ASP A 148 -16.94 0.52 0.12
CA ASP A 148 -15.77 0.46 -0.75
C ASP A 148 -14.74 -0.51 -0.17
N HIS A 149 -14.09 -1.29 -1.04
CA HIS A 149 -12.96 -2.13 -0.68
C HIS A 149 -11.70 -1.63 -1.40
N LEU A 150 -10.60 -1.49 -0.67
CA LEU A 150 -9.34 -1.00 -1.19
C LEU A 150 -8.24 -2.05 -1.05
N HIS A 151 -7.46 -2.24 -2.10
CA HIS A 151 -6.33 -3.17 -2.08
C HIS A 151 -5.17 -2.70 -2.96
N VAL A 152 -4.01 -3.34 -2.79
CA VAL A 152 -2.80 -3.03 -3.56
C VAL A 152 -2.55 -4.12 -4.59
N GLU A 153 -2.25 -3.71 -5.81
CA GLU A 153 -1.79 -4.59 -6.88
C GLU A 153 -0.43 -4.13 -7.40
N VAL A 154 0.41 -5.10 -7.77
CA VAL A 154 1.72 -4.86 -8.36
C VAL A 154 1.87 -5.59 -9.69
N SER A 155 2.82 -5.14 -10.51
CA SER A 155 3.15 -5.77 -11.79
C SER A 155 4.42 -6.63 -11.73
N ALA A 156 5.12 -6.67 -10.59
CA ALA A 156 6.33 -7.45 -10.41
C ALA A 156 6.38 -8.07 -9.00
N MET A 157 6.54 -9.39 -8.94
CA MET A 157 6.73 -10.17 -7.70
C MET A 157 8.11 -10.82 -7.68
N GLY A 158 8.54 -11.28 -6.51
CA GLY A 158 9.88 -11.86 -6.29
C GLY A 158 11.00 -10.81 -6.16
N LEU A 159 10.68 -9.53 -6.35
CA LEU A 159 11.59 -8.39 -6.15
C LEU A 159 11.15 -7.48 -5.00
N ILE A 160 10.09 -7.82 -4.25
CA ILE A 160 9.53 -6.94 -3.23
C ILE A 160 10.04 -7.35 -1.85
N SER A 161 10.54 -6.38 -1.09
CA SER A 161 10.84 -6.54 0.33
C SER A 161 9.57 -6.35 1.15
N PHE A 162 9.09 -7.39 1.84
CA PHE A 162 7.88 -7.35 2.69
C PHE A 162 8.18 -7.07 4.17
N GLN A 163 9.16 -6.21 4.43
CA GLN A 163 9.41 -5.71 5.78
C GLN A 163 8.34 -4.66 6.13
N ALA A 164 7.93 -4.61 7.41
CA ALA A 164 6.88 -3.70 7.88
C ALA A 164 7.23 -2.22 7.63
N GLU A 165 8.53 -1.92 7.60
CA GLU A 165 9.10 -0.59 7.41
C GLU A 165 9.11 -0.11 5.96
N SER A 166 9.04 -1.03 5.01
CA SER A 166 9.34 -0.75 3.61
C SER A 166 8.13 -0.93 2.70
N SER A 167 7.34 -1.98 2.92
CA SER A 167 6.16 -2.30 2.12
C SER A 167 4.90 -2.36 2.97
N TYR A 168 4.05 -1.35 2.82
CA TYR A 168 2.85 -1.15 3.63
C TYR A 168 1.76 -0.41 2.86
N PHE A 169 0.55 -0.52 3.39
CA PHE A 169 -0.63 0.16 2.88
C PHE A 169 -1.39 0.79 4.04
N GLY A 170 -1.87 2.00 3.84
CA GLY A 170 -2.60 2.70 4.89
C GLY A 170 -3.54 3.78 4.38
N LEU A 171 -4.37 4.24 5.31
CA LEU A 171 -5.34 5.28 5.08
C LEU A 171 -5.68 6.01 6.39
N PHE A 172 -6.22 7.22 6.27
CA PHE A 172 -6.94 7.87 7.35
C PHE A 172 -7.99 8.82 6.79
N MET A 173 -9.11 8.97 7.51
CA MET A 173 -10.16 9.91 7.15
C MET A 173 -9.75 11.33 7.55
N LEU A 174 -9.88 12.27 6.60
CA LEU A 174 -9.64 13.69 6.80
C LEU A 174 -10.90 14.41 7.26
N THR A 175 -12.04 14.11 6.63
CA THR A 175 -13.36 14.65 6.96
C THR A 175 -14.45 13.70 6.47
N ASN A 176 -15.60 13.74 7.13
CA ASN A 176 -16.85 13.14 6.66
C ASN A 176 -17.68 14.13 5.83
#